data_AF-A0A7S0CS83-F1
#
_entry.id   AF-A0A7S0CS83-F1
#
_cell.length_a   1.000
_cell.length_b   1.000
_cell.length_c   1.000
_cell.angle_alpha   90.00
_cell.angle_beta   90.00
_cell.angle_gamma   90.00
#
_symmetry.space_group_name_H-M   'P 1'
#
loop_
_entity.id
_entity.type
_entity.pdbx_description
1 polymer ?
#
loop_
_entity_poly.entity_id
_entity_poly.type
_entity_poly.pdbx_seq_one_letter_code
_entity_poly.pdbx_strand_id
1 'polypeptide(L)'
;FYLLLAAGVPGGSVWGGAAAGTLSVRSLLHPGVLGAAALVGLTTTAILFASHLHQEEGDAAAGKMSPVVRLGVPRAVAFLKRGLIAHHVLAVAMAFGGLLPVMACVSVFVCAPLAYAAAAFAEATSAEPKKLFKTKYLCVRWHVAHALFLGVGCWLDPWMPWHLAAGRIAGAAVGAAF
;
A
#
# COMPACT_ATOMS: atom_id res chain seq x y z
N PHE A 1 8.07 0.36 18.68
CA PHE A 1 7.50 -0.26 17.47
C PHE A 1 8.34 -1.45 17.00
N TYR A 2 9.65 -1.28 16.73
CA TYR A 2 10.57 -2.39 16.41
C TYR A 2 10.71 -3.47 17.51
N LEU A 3 10.74 -3.08 18.79
CA LEU A 3 10.88 -4.01 19.92
C LEU A 3 9.66 -4.93 20.17
N LEU A 4 8.47 -4.57 19.68
CA LEU A 4 7.26 -5.39 19.83
C LEU A 4 7.09 -6.43 18.72
N LEU A 5 7.75 -6.23 17.56
CA LEU A 5 7.74 -7.19 16.45
C LEU A 5 8.78 -8.32 16.64
N ALA A 6 9.85 -8.08 17.42
CA ALA A 6 10.92 -9.05 17.65
C ALA A 6 10.57 -10.13 18.70
N ALA A 7 9.61 -9.86 19.58
CA ALA A 7 9.14 -10.84 20.56
C ALA A 7 8.18 -11.83 19.89
N GLY A 8 8.74 -12.94 19.38
CA GLY A 8 7.96 -14.10 18.97
C GLY A 8 8.09 -14.54 17.52
N VAL A 9 8.87 -13.87 16.65
CA VAL A 9 9.01 -14.30 15.25
C VAL A 9 9.43 -15.78 15.17
N PRO A 10 8.59 -16.68 14.63
CA PRO A 10 8.96 -18.08 14.46
C PRO A 10 10.22 -18.21 13.61
N GLY A 11 11.09 -19.18 13.93
CA GLY A 11 12.29 -19.46 13.14
C GLY A 11 11.94 -19.69 11.66
N GLY A 12 12.74 -19.14 10.74
CA GLY A 12 12.50 -19.22 9.28
C GLY A 12 11.68 -18.08 8.68
N SER A 13 11.20 -17.14 9.49
CA SER A 13 10.65 -15.88 8.97
C SER A 13 11.74 -15.04 8.30
N VAL A 14 11.46 -14.55 7.09
CA VAL A 14 12.29 -13.58 6.35
C VAL A 14 12.50 -12.26 7.10
N TRP A 15 11.72 -12.02 8.15
CA TRP A 15 11.84 -10.88 9.05
C TRP A 15 12.78 -11.15 10.24
N GLY A 16 13.32 -12.37 10.38
CA GLY A 16 14.26 -12.74 11.43
C GLY A 16 15.54 -11.89 11.44
N GLY A 17 16.08 -11.57 10.26
CA GLY A 17 17.23 -10.65 10.14
C GLY A 17 16.89 -9.20 10.55
N ALA A 18 15.66 -8.75 10.29
CA ALA A 18 15.18 -7.45 10.76
C ALA A 18 14.98 -7.42 12.29
N ALA A 19 14.51 -8.52 12.89
CA ALA A 19 14.37 -8.68 14.34
C ALA A 19 15.73 -8.76 15.07
N ALA A 20 16.77 -9.27 14.40
CA ALA A 20 18.15 -9.32 14.90
C ALA A 20 18.90 -7.96 14.80
N GLY A 21 18.25 -6.90 14.32
CA GLY A 21 18.86 -5.57 14.19
C GLY A 21 19.91 -5.45 13.08
N THR A 22 20.07 -6.47 12.23
CA THR A 22 21.02 -6.49 11.12
C THR A 22 20.33 -6.07 9.82
N LEU A 23 20.28 -4.74 9.61
CA LEU A 23 19.89 -4.16 8.32
C LEU A 23 21.00 -4.41 7.28
N SER A 24 20.84 -5.49 6.51
CA SER A 24 21.67 -5.79 5.34
C SER A 24 20.98 -5.32 4.07
N VAL A 25 21.77 -4.92 3.06
CA VAL A 25 21.27 -4.66 1.69
C VAL A 25 20.48 -5.86 1.17
N ARG A 26 20.89 -7.09 1.50
CA ARG A 26 20.16 -8.31 1.14
C ARG A 26 18.76 -8.36 1.77
N SER A 27 18.65 -7.96 3.03
CA SER A 27 17.36 -7.90 3.74
C SER A 27 16.44 -6.83 3.14
N LEU A 28 16.97 -5.67 2.72
CA LEU A 28 16.19 -4.61 2.07
C LEU A 28 15.70 -4.98 0.67
N LEU A 29 16.49 -5.77 -0.07
CA LEU A 29 16.14 -6.25 -1.41
C LEU A 29 15.28 -7.51 -1.40
N HIS A 30 14.89 -8.00 -0.21
CA HIS A 30 14.05 -9.17 -0.09
C HIS A 30 12.70 -8.94 -0.81
N PRO A 31 12.21 -9.89 -1.63
CA PRO A 31 11.02 -9.67 -2.45
C PRO A 31 9.77 -9.25 -1.66
N GLY A 32 9.59 -9.79 -0.45
CA GLY A 32 8.51 -9.40 0.47
C GLY A 32 8.62 -7.95 0.97
N VAL A 33 9.85 -7.44 1.14
CA VAL A 33 10.10 -6.05 1.54
C VAL A 33 9.79 -5.12 0.38
N LEU A 34 10.26 -5.47 -0.82
CA LEU A 34 9.97 -4.71 -2.05
C LEU A 34 8.46 -4.67 -2.32
N GLY A 35 7.76 -5.78 -2.10
CA GLY A 35 6.32 -5.84 -2.28
C GLY A 35 5.55 -4.96 -1.29
N ALA A 36 5.88 -5.03 -0.01
CA ALA A 36 5.31 -4.15 1.00
C ALA A 36 5.62 -2.67 0.72
N ALA A 37 6.86 -2.36 0.34
CA ALA A 37 7.29 -1.00 0.00
C ALA A 37 6.54 -0.45 -1.21
N ALA A 38 6.32 -1.26 -2.25
CA ALA A 38 5.54 -0.88 -3.43
C ALA A 38 4.10 -0.51 -3.04
N LEU A 39 3.43 -1.34 -2.23
CA LEU A 39 2.07 -1.05 -1.76
C LEU A 39 2.01 0.24 -0.93
N VAL A 40 2.94 0.44 0.01
CA VAL A 40 3.01 1.68 0.79
C VAL A 40 3.26 2.88 -0.12
N GLY A 41 4.19 2.76 -1.08
CA GLY A 41 4.47 3.81 -2.06
C GLY A 41 3.23 4.23 -2.85
N LEU A 42 2.43 3.28 -3.32
CA LEU A 42 1.19 3.56 -4.06
C LEU A 42 0.16 4.31 -3.23
N THR A 43 0.01 3.96 -1.94
CA THR A 43 -0.88 4.73 -1.05
C THR A 43 -0.41 6.16 -0.85
N THR A 44 0.90 6.40 -0.78
CA THR A 44 1.50 7.75 -0.75
C THR A 44 1.25 8.49 -2.07
N THR A 45 1.43 7.82 -3.21
CA THR A 45 1.12 8.39 -4.53
C THR A 45 -0.34 8.83 -4.61
N ALA A 46 -1.29 8.05 -4.05
CA ALA A 46 -2.69 8.43 -3.99
C ALA A 46 -2.92 9.71 -3.16
N ILE A 47 -2.22 9.89 -2.03
CA ILE A 47 -2.29 11.12 -1.23
C ILE A 47 -1.80 12.33 -2.05
N LEU A 48 -0.64 12.19 -2.69
CA LEU A 48 -0.04 13.27 -3.48
C LEU A 48 -0.93 13.64 -4.66
N PHE A 49 -1.44 12.64 -5.37
CA PHE A 49 -2.37 12.82 -6.48
C PHE A 49 -3.67 13.52 -6.02
N ALA A 50 -4.27 13.04 -4.93
CA ALA A 50 -5.47 13.65 -4.34
C ALA A 50 -5.25 15.09 -3.87
N SER A 51 -4.00 15.47 -3.54
CA SER A 51 -3.67 16.83 -3.15
C SER A 51 -3.78 17.83 -4.30
N HIS A 52 -3.56 17.41 -5.55
CA HIS A 52 -3.69 18.24 -6.75
C HIS A 52 -5.11 18.35 -7.30
N LEU A 53 -6.04 17.48 -6.88
CA LEU A 53 -7.40 17.45 -7.42
C LEU A 53 -8.15 18.79 -7.30
N HIS A 54 -7.88 19.56 -6.25
CA HIS A 54 -8.51 20.86 -6.02
C HIS A 54 -7.74 22.04 -6.63
N GLN A 55 -6.55 21.81 -7.19
CA GLN A 55 -5.63 22.86 -7.63
C GLN A 55 -5.60 23.02 -9.16
N GLU A 56 -6.49 22.38 -9.90
CA GLU A 56 -6.40 22.29 -11.36
C GLU A 56 -6.28 23.67 -12.05
N GLU A 57 -7.17 24.62 -11.77
CA GLU A 57 -7.11 25.97 -12.34
C GLU A 57 -5.83 26.73 -11.95
N GLY A 58 -5.43 26.67 -10.68
CA GLY A 58 -4.23 27.36 -10.18
C GLY A 58 -2.93 26.74 -10.69
N ASP A 59 -2.90 25.41 -10.83
CA ASP A 59 -1.78 24.66 -11.38
C ASP A 59 -1.66 24.93 -12.89
N ALA A 60 -2.77 25.01 -13.61
CA ALA A 60 -2.80 25.36 -15.03
C ALA A 60 -2.34 26.81 -15.28
N ALA A 61 -2.82 27.76 -14.48
CA ALA A 61 -2.41 29.17 -14.55
C ALA A 61 -0.90 29.36 -14.27
N ALA A 62 -0.33 28.52 -13.40
CA ALA A 62 1.10 28.49 -13.12
C ALA A 62 1.93 27.70 -14.16
N GLY A 63 1.30 27.20 -15.23
CA GLY A 63 1.98 26.44 -16.29
C GLY A 63 2.40 25.04 -15.88
N LYS A 64 1.83 24.46 -14.82
CA LYS A 64 2.19 23.11 -14.35
C LYS A 64 1.62 22.05 -15.29
N MET A 65 2.45 21.08 -15.61
CA MET A 65 2.08 19.95 -16.48
C MET A 65 1.62 18.73 -15.67
N SER A 66 0.89 18.95 -14.56
CA SER A 66 0.49 17.87 -13.64
C SER A 66 -0.53 16.92 -14.28
N PRO A 67 -0.63 15.66 -13.81
CA PRO A 67 -1.63 14.72 -14.31
C PRO A 67 -3.06 15.26 -14.21
N VAL A 68 -3.36 16.03 -13.17
CA VAL A 68 -4.69 16.63 -12.97
C VAL A 68 -4.97 17.70 -14.02
N VAL A 69 -4.01 18.59 -14.30
CA VAL A 69 -4.14 19.62 -15.36
C VAL A 69 -4.32 18.99 -16.74
N ARG A 70 -3.62 17.89 -17.04
CA ARG A 70 -3.73 17.20 -18.35
C ARG A 70 -5.05 16.45 -18.52
N LEU A 71 -5.57 15.85 -17.44
CA LEU A 71 -6.76 14.99 -17.49
C LEU A 71 -8.06 15.77 -17.28
N GLY A 72 -8.01 16.86 -16.52
CA GLY A 72 -9.15 17.51 -15.89
C GLY A 72 -9.64 16.74 -14.66
N VAL A 73 -10.29 17.46 -13.73
CA VAL A 73 -10.76 16.91 -12.44
C VAL A 73 -11.61 15.64 -12.58
N PRO A 74 -12.63 15.56 -13.46
CA PRO A 74 -13.48 14.35 -13.56
C PRO A 74 -12.69 13.09 -13.94
N ARG A 75 -11.78 13.20 -14.91
CA ARG A 75 -10.94 12.08 -15.35
C ARG A 75 -9.86 11.74 -14.31
N ALA A 76 -9.33 12.74 -13.62
CA ALA A 76 -8.38 12.53 -12.53
C ALA A 76 -9.02 11.79 -11.35
N VAL A 77 -10.26 12.13 -10.97
CA VAL A 77 -11.03 11.41 -9.94
C VAL A 77 -11.27 9.95 -10.36
N ALA A 78 -11.67 9.72 -11.62
CA ALA A 78 -11.83 8.37 -12.14
C ALA A 78 -10.51 7.57 -12.15
N PHE A 79 -9.39 8.24 -12.44
CA PHE A 79 -8.06 7.64 -12.37
C PHE A 79 -7.68 7.26 -10.93
N LEU A 80 -7.93 8.13 -9.95
CA LEU A 80 -7.72 7.82 -8.54
C LEU A 80 -8.54 6.59 -8.12
N LYS A 81 -9.84 6.55 -8.42
CA LYS A 81 -10.73 5.40 -8.12
C LYS A 81 -10.19 4.10 -8.71
N ARG A 82 -9.79 4.11 -9.98
CA ARG A 82 -9.15 2.93 -10.62
C ARG A 82 -7.84 2.55 -9.96
N GLY A 83 -7.01 3.52 -9.57
CA GLY A 83 -5.76 3.28 -8.84
C GLY A 83 -5.97 2.61 -7.49
N LEU A 84 -6.99 3.03 -6.73
CA LEU A 84 -7.35 2.42 -5.44
C LEU A 84 -7.83 0.96 -5.59
N ILE A 85 -8.57 0.66 -6.67
CA ILE A 85 -8.97 -0.72 -6.99
C ILE A 85 -7.74 -1.53 -7.43
N ALA A 86 -6.94 -0.99 -8.34
CA ALA A 86 -5.73 -1.62 -8.86
C ALA A 86 -4.73 -1.95 -7.74
N HIS A 87 -4.65 -1.11 -6.71
CA HIS A 87 -3.85 -1.38 -5.51
C HIS A 87 -4.22 -2.70 -4.82
N HIS A 88 -5.52 -2.95 -4.61
CA HIS A 88 -6.00 -4.18 -3.95
C HIS A 88 -5.82 -5.39 -4.87
N VAL A 89 -6.06 -5.23 -6.18
CA VAL A 89 -5.79 -6.28 -7.17
C VAL A 89 -4.30 -6.63 -7.22
N LEU A 90 -3.43 -5.63 -7.16
CA LEU A 90 -1.98 -5.82 -7.11
C LEU A 90 -1.56 -6.56 -5.84
N ALA A 91 -2.12 -6.23 -4.67
CA ALA A 91 -1.83 -6.96 -3.43
C ALA A 91 -2.14 -8.46 -3.56
N VAL A 92 -3.28 -8.80 -4.19
CA VAL A 92 -3.64 -10.20 -4.49
C VAL A 92 -2.63 -10.84 -5.44
N ALA A 93 -2.30 -10.17 -6.55
CA ALA A 93 -1.34 -10.67 -7.53
C ALA A 93 0.06 -10.91 -6.90
N MET A 94 0.51 -9.99 -6.04
CA MET A 94 1.78 -10.12 -5.32
C MET A 94 1.76 -11.27 -4.32
N ALA A 95 0.64 -11.51 -3.63
CA ALA A 95 0.52 -12.64 -2.72
C ALA A 95 0.55 -13.98 -3.46
N PHE A 96 -0.16 -14.09 -4.58
CA PHE A 96 -0.09 -15.28 -5.43
C PHE A 96 1.31 -15.50 -6.02
N GLY A 97 1.98 -14.43 -6.46
CA GLY A 97 3.33 -14.45 -7.00
C GLY A 97 4.45 -14.56 -5.94
N GLY A 98 4.12 -14.66 -4.65
CA GLY A 98 5.11 -14.81 -3.57
C GLY A 98 5.93 -13.54 -3.27
N LEU A 99 5.52 -12.37 -3.77
CA LEU A 99 6.10 -11.06 -3.48
C LEU A 99 5.48 -10.40 -2.24
N LEU A 100 4.42 -10.99 -1.68
CA LEU A 100 3.73 -10.49 -0.50
C LEU A 100 3.30 -11.66 0.39
N PRO A 101 3.45 -11.57 1.72
CA PRO A 101 2.85 -12.55 2.64
C PRO A 101 1.33 -12.62 2.47
N VAL A 102 0.75 -13.81 2.66
CA VAL A 102 -0.70 -14.01 2.46
C VAL A 102 -1.49 -13.19 3.49
N MET A 103 -1.08 -13.22 4.75
CA MET A 103 -1.71 -12.40 5.80
C MET A 103 -1.54 -10.90 5.55
N ALA A 104 -0.42 -10.46 4.98
CA ALA A 104 -0.25 -9.07 4.57
C ALA A 104 -1.29 -8.64 3.52
N CYS A 105 -1.57 -9.52 2.53
CA CYS A 105 -2.66 -9.31 1.59
C CYS A 105 -4.01 -9.21 2.31
N VAL A 106 -4.36 -10.20 3.15
CA VAL A 106 -5.63 -10.23 3.89
C VAL A 106 -5.82 -8.95 4.73
N SER A 107 -4.77 -8.51 5.43
CA SER A 107 -4.83 -7.31 6.27
C SER A 107 -5.02 -6.01 5.47
N VAL A 108 -4.50 -5.91 4.26
CA VAL A 108 -4.76 -4.76 3.37
C VAL A 108 -6.24 -4.66 3.00
N PHE A 109 -6.93 -5.79 2.81
CA PHE A 109 -8.37 -5.80 2.51
C PHE A 109 -9.24 -5.35 3.69
N VAL A 110 -8.77 -5.50 4.94
CA VAL A 110 -9.46 -4.90 6.11
C VAL A 110 -9.57 -3.38 5.97
N CYS A 111 -8.62 -2.74 5.27
CA CYS A 111 -8.61 -1.31 5.02
C CYS A 111 -9.36 -0.89 3.74
N ALA A 112 -9.89 -1.83 2.95
CA ALA A 112 -10.59 -1.54 1.69
C ALA A 112 -11.78 -0.57 1.84
N PRO A 113 -12.59 -0.61 2.93
CA PRO A 113 -13.67 0.35 3.13
C PRO A 113 -13.19 1.81 3.19
N LEU A 114 -11.98 2.07 3.71
CA LEU A 114 -11.39 3.41 3.77
C LEU A 114 -10.99 3.91 2.37
N ALA A 115 -10.43 3.03 1.53
CA ALA A 115 -10.14 3.35 0.14
C ALA A 115 -11.43 3.64 -0.63
N TYR A 116 -12.45 2.79 -0.46
CA TYR A 116 -13.77 3.00 -1.07
C TYR A 116 -14.37 4.34 -0.64
N ALA A 117 -14.32 4.68 0.65
CA ALA A 117 -14.82 5.96 1.16
C ALA A 117 -14.08 7.16 0.53
N ALA A 118 -12.77 7.07 0.34
CA ALA A 118 -11.99 8.11 -0.34
C ALA A 118 -12.42 8.28 -1.81
N ALA A 119 -12.58 7.18 -2.54
CA ALA A 119 -13.02 7.19 -3.94
C ALA A 119 -14.44 7.72 -4.09
N ALA A 120 -15.39 7.23 -3.28
CA ALA A 120 -16.79 7.65 -3.30
C ALA A 120 -16.93 9.14 -2.96
N PHE A 121 -16.16 9.63 -1.98
CA PHE A 121 -16.16 11.05 -1.63
C PHE A 121 -15.61 11.92 -2.76
N ALA A 122 -14.51 11.49 -3.40
CA ALA A 122 -13.93 12.23 -4.53
C ALA A 122 -14.89 12.33 -5.71
N GLU A 123 -15.60 11.23 -6.02
CA GLU A 123 -16.62 11.16 -7.07
C GLU A 123 -17.80 12.10 -6.76
N ALA A 124 -18.35 12.00 -5.55
CA ALA A 124 -19.49 12.81 -5.11
C ALA A 124 -19.19 14.32 -5.00
N THR A 125 -17.93 14.70 -4.82
CA THR A 125 -17.52 16.11 -4.64
C THR A 125 -16.71 16.67 -5.81
N SER A 126 -16.64 15.93 -6.93
CA SER A 126 -15.82 16.27 -8.10
C SER A 126 -16.15 17.64 -8.73
N ALA A 127 -17.40 18.10 -8.60
CA ALA A 127 -17.84 19.41 -9.08
C ALA A 127 -17.61 20.56 -8.07
N GLU A 128 -17.13 20.27 -6.86
CA GLU A 128 -16.95 21.24 -5.78
C GLU A 128 -15.50 21.25 -5.27
N PRO A 129 -14.58 22.03 -5.87
CA PRO A 129 -13.14 22.00 -5.55
C PRO A 129 -12.83 22.17 -4.05
N LYS A 130 -13.59 23.03 -3.35
CA LYS A 130 -13.45 23.26 -1.91
C LYS A 130 -13.72 22.01 -1.07
N LYS A 131 -14.66 21.16 -1.48
CA LYS A 131 -14.93 19.88 -0.82
C LYS A 131 -13.95 18.80 -1.28
N LEU A 132 -13.62 18.77 -2.56
CA LEU A 132 -12.71 17.81 -3.18
C LEU A 132 -11.32 17.80 -2.53
N PHE A 133 -10.86 18.96 -2.04
CA PHE A 133 -9.66 19.10 -1.20
C PHE A 133 -9.57 18.07 -0.07
N LYS A 134 -10.70 17.67 0.54
CA LYS A 134 -10.72 16.74 1.67
C LYS A 134 -10.36 15.31 1.30
N THR A 135 -10.40 14.96 0.01
CA THR A 135 -10.05 13.63 -0.50
C THR A 135 -8.66 13.19 -0.03
N LYS A 136 -7.68 14.11 -0.02
CA LYS A 136 -6.31 13.80 0.43
C LYS A 136 -6.27 13.31 1.88
N TYR A 137 -7.12 13.84 2.77
CA TYR A 137 -7.17 13.40 4.16
C TYR A 137 -7.81 12.03 4.31
N LEU A 138 -8.77 11.68 3.45
CA LEU A 138 -9.30 10.31 3.38
C LEU A 138 -8.23 9.34 2.87
N CYS A 139 -7.42 9.74 1.88
CA CYS A 139 -6.25 8.96 1.45
C CYS A 139 -5.21 8.82 2.56
N VAL A 140 -4.96 9.85 3.39
CA VAL A 140 -4.07 9.77 4.56
C VAL A 140 -4.59 8.77 5.59
N ARG A 141 -5.89 8.82 5.90
CA ARG A 141 -6.51 7.84 6.82
C ARG A 141 -6.36 6.41 6.30
N TRP A 142 -6.59 6.22 5.01
CA TRP A 142 -6.37 4.93 4.37
C TRP A 142 -4.89 4.51 4.42
N HIS A 143 -3.94 5.39 4.10
CA HIS A 143 -2.51 5.10 4.14
C HIS A 143 -2.03 4.66 5.53
N VAL A 144 -2.41 5.39 6.57
CA VAL A 144 -2.00 5.06 7.95
C VAL A 144 -2.56 3.71 8.39
N ALA A 145 -3.86 3.48 8.15
CA ALA A 145 -4.48 2.19 8.44
C ALA A 145 -3.81 1.07 7.62
N HIS A 146 -3.64 1.29 6.32
CA HIS A 146 -3.00 0.35 5.41
C HIS A 146 -1.60 -0.05 5.89
N ALA A 147 -0.73 0.92 6.21
CA ALA A 147 0.63 0.64 6.68
C ALA A 147 0.64 -0.14 8.00
N LEU A 148 -0.24 0.20 8.94
CA LEU A 148 -0.38 -0.51 10.21
C LEU A 148 -0.82 -1.96 10.00
N PHE A 149 -1.92 -2.16 9.28
CA PHE A 149 -2.49 -3.50 9.04
C PHE A 149 -1.57 -4.35 8.16
N LEU A 150 -0.89 -3.75 7.18
CA LEU A 150 0.12 -4.44 6.39
C LEU A 150 1.25 -4.97 7.29
N GLY A 151 1.75 -4.15 8.23
CA GLY A 151 2.76 -4.57 9.20
C GLY A 151 2.28 -5.71 10.10
N VAL A 152 1.04 -5.65 10.59
CA VAL A 152 0.40 -6.72 11.38
C VAL A 152 0.28 -8.00 10.55
N GLY A 153 -0.16 -7.91 9.30
CA GLY A 153 -0.26 -9.06 8.41
C GLY A 153 1.09 -9.70 8.12
N CYS A 154 2.14 -8.91 7.88
CA CYS A 154 3.51 -9.42 7.74
C CYS A 154 4.00 -10.15 9.01
N TRP A 155 3.63 -9.65 10.19
CA TRP A 155 3.99 -10.27 11.48
C TRP A 155 3.19 -11.55 11.75
N LEU A 156 1.91 -11.62 11.34
CA LEU A 156 1.04 -12.78 11.52
C LEU A 156 1.35 -13.94 10.58
N ASP A 157 1.81 -13.66 9.36
CA ASP A 157 1.98 -14.68 8.31
C ASP A 157 2.82 -15.90 8.72
N PRO A 158 3.97 -15.76 9.41
CA PRO A 158 4.79 -16.90 9.83
C PRO A 158 4.11 -17.87 10.79
N TRP A 159 3.03 -17.44 11.46
CA TRP A 159 2.28 -18.25 12.42
C TRP A 159 1.17 -19.07 11.76
N MET A 160 0.93 -18.87 10.46
CA MET A 160 -0.20 -19.48 9.78
C MET A 160 0.11 -20.88 9.24
N PRO A 161 -0.89 -21.77 9.13
CA PRO A 161 -0.66 -23.16 8.70
C PRO A 161 -0.02 -23.30 7.32
N TRP A 162 -0.24 -22.36 6.40
CA TRP A 162 0.38 -22.39 5.06
C TRP A 162 1.89 -22.09 5.08
N HIS A 163 2.37 -21.41 6.12
CA HIS A 163 3.81 -21.20 6.32
C HIS A 163 4.48 -22.52 6.71
N LEU A 164 3.83 -23.30 7.59
CA LEU A 164 4.35 -24.57 8.13
C LEU A 164 4.11 -25.77 7.19
N ALA A 165 2.96 -25.85 6.53
CA ALA A 165 2.56 -27.00 5.72
C ALA A 165 2.98 -26.91 4.25
N ALA A 166 3.14 -25.70 3.70
CA ALA A 166 3.44 -25.49 2.27
C ALA A 166 4.80 -24.82 2.01
N GLY A 167 5.60 -24.53 3.05
CA GLY A 167 6.89 -23.83 2.91
C GLY A 167 6.76 -22.46 2.23
N ARG A 168 5.57 -21.87 2.26
CA ARG A 168 5.24 -20.67 1.48
C ARG A 168 5.70 -19.43 2.22
N ILE A 169 6.99 -19.15 2.09
CA ILE A 169 7.61 -17.93 2.61
C ILE A 169 7.61 -16.91 1.46
N ALA A 170 7.15 -15.68 1.71
CA ALA A 170 7.33 -14.60 0.72
C ALA A 170 8.82 -14.52 0.34
N GLY A 171 9.15 -14.48 -0.96
CA GLY A 171 10.53 -14.57 -1.45
C GLY A 171 11.05 -15.98 -1.78
N ALA A 172 10.50 -17.04 -1.19
CA ALA A 172 10.87 -18.43 -1.53
C ALA A 172 10.51 -18.80 -2.97
N ALA A 173 9.38 -18.28 -3.48
CA ALA A 173 8.92 -18.48 -4.85
C ALA A 173 9.83 -17.81 -5.91
N VAL A 174 10.71 -16.89 -5.50
CA VAL A 174 11.61 -16.14 -6.39
C VAL A 174 13.07 -16.58 -6.19
N GLY A 175 13.31 -17.66 -5.46
CA GLY A 175 14.66 -18.22 -5.25
C GLY A 175 15.59 -17.33 -4.42
N ALA A 176 15.05 -16.41 -3.61
CA ALA A 176 15.85 -15.60 -2.72
C ALA A 176 16.47 -16.51 -1.64
N ALA A 177 17.80 -16.66 -1.67
CA ALA A 177 18.54 -17.38 -0.64
C ALA A 177 18.40 -16.63 0.69
N PHE A 178 17.94 -17.35 1.71
CA PHE A 178 17.85 -16.86 3.09
C PHE A 178 19.22 -16.53 3.67
#